data_AF-S8DWA3-F1
#
_entry.id   AF-S8DWA3-F1
#
_cell.length_a   1.000
_cell.length_b   1.000
_cell.length_c   1.000
_cell.angle_alpha   90.00
_cell.angle_beta   90.00
_cell.angle_gamma   90.00
#
_symmetry.space_group_name_H-M   'P 1'
#
loop_
_entity.id
_entity.type
_entity.pdbx_description
1 polymer ?
#
loop_
_entity_poly.entity_id
_entity_poly.type
_entity_poly.pdbx_seq_one_letter_code
_entity_poly.pdbx_strand_id
1 'polypeptide(L)'
;EGYSYPLCGKIVEALRNRGEMFDIRTFHVLERNTRRDSDGLGYPVFHGFAMETANGSVFPASFDETTRCPDELVRRIRVSASFEDPDSINRLLDTYDTLCDRFVITPITWTIRQKRTALMLRDLSDAEMLQICSTSPHAESPEFVENERRKIEYLIRYRGFEETFPWKRNRVFGRREDGRW
;
A
#
# COMPACT_ATOMS: atom_id res chain seq x y z
N GLU A 1 -6.80 -5.69 -21.06
CA GLU A 1 -7.23 -6.42 -19.85
C GLU A 1 -6.79 -5.64 -18.62
N GLY A 2 -7.63 -5.52 -17.59
CA GLY A 2 -7.30 -4.78 -16.37
C GLY A 2 -6.45 -5.62 -15.39
N TYR A 3 -5.73 -4.96 -14.47
CA TYR A 3 -4.83 -5.62 -13.51
C TYR A 3 -5.53 -6.54 -12.49
N SER A 4 -6.83 -6.32 -12.23
CA SER A 4 -7.57 -7.05 -11.19
C SER A 4 -7.80 -8.53 -11.52
N TYR A 5 -8.04 -8.87 -12.79
CA TYR A 5 -8.32 -10.26 -13.19
C TYR A 5 -7.08 -11.18 -13.04
N PRO A 6 -5.90 -10.82 -13.58
CA PRO A 6 -4.68 -11.59 -13.34
C PRO A 6 -4.33 -11.73 -11.85
N LEU A 7 -4.54 -10.69 -11.05
CA LEU A 7 -4.30 -10.75 -9.60
C LEU A 7 -5.25 -11.74 -8.91
N CYS A 8 -6.55 -11.66 -9.21
CA CYS A 8 -7.56 -12.57 -8.69
C CYS A 8 -7.21 -14.03 -9.01
N GLY A 9 -6.82 -14.32 -10.25
CA GLY A 9 -6.40 -15.66 -10.67
C GLY A 9 -5.21 -16.17 -9.86
N LYS A 10 -4.17 -15.35 -9.69
CA LYS A 10 -2.98 -15.71 -8.89
C LYS A 10 -3.31 -16.03 -7.43
N ILE A 11 -4.22 -15.27 -6.80
CA ILE A 11 -4.63 -15.51 -5.40
C ILE A 11 -5.39 -16.83 -5.29
N VAL A 12 -6.37 -17.08 -6.17
CA VAL A 12 -7.16 -18.31 -6.16
C VAL A 12 -6.28 -19.53 -6.42
N GLU A 13 -5.35 -19.44 -7.37
CA GLU A 13 -4.39 -20.50 -7.66
C GLU A 13 -3.46 -20.77 -6.47
N ALA A 14 -2.95 -19.72 -5.82
CA ALA A 14 -2.11 -19.86 -4.64
C ALA A 14 -2.84 -20.60 -3.51
N LEU A 15 -4.11 -20.28 -3.24
CA LEU A 15 -4.94 -20.97 -2.25
C LEU A 15 -5.23 -22.42 -2.64
N ARG A 16 -5.56 -22.67 -3.92
CA ARG A 16 -5.84 -24.02 -4.43
C ARG A 16 -4.64 -24.96 -4.30
N ASN A 17 -3.42 -24.44 -4.45
CA ASN A 17 -2.20 -25.25 -4.45
C ASN A 17 -1.68 -25.55 -3.04
N ARG A 18 -2.39 -25.14 -1.99
CA ARG A 18 -2.07 -25.43 -0.60
C ARG A 18 -2.57 -26.82 -0.18
N GLY A 19 -1.90 -27.41 0.81
CA GLY A 19 -2.34 -28.66 1.42
C GLY A 19 -3.47 -28.47 2.44
N GLU A 20 -3.64 -27.23 2.93
CA GLU A 20 -4.71 -26.83 3.81
C GLU A 20 -6.04 -26.66 3.05
N MET A 21 -7.16 -26.95 3.72
CA MET A 21 -8.50 -26.70 3.19
C MET A 21 -8.94 -25.28 3.56
N PHE A 22 -9.27 -24.47 2.55
CA PHE A 22 -9.79 -23.13 2.73
C PHE A 22 -11.28 -23.08 2.42
N ASP A 23 -12.06 -22.57 3.37
CA ASP A 23 -13.48 -22.29 3.17
C ASP A 23 -13.67 -20.81 2.81
N ILE A 24 -14.09 -20.55 1.57
CA ILE A 24 -14.23 -19.19 1.06
C ILE A 24 -15.53 -18.58 1.59
N ARG A 25 -15.43 -17.82 2.68
CA ARG A 25 -16.55 -17.11 3.29
C ARG A 25 -16.95 -15.82 2.57
N THR A 26 -16.03 -15.18 1.88
CA THR A 26 -16.28 -13.92 1.16
C THR A 26 -15.43 -13.87 -0.11
N PHE A 27 -16.09 -13.62 -1.25
CA PHE A 27 -15.43 -13.48 -2.55
C PHE A 27 -16.09 -12.35 -3.35
N HIS A 28 -15.70 -11.11 -3.02
CA HIS A 28 -16.30 -9.89 -3.57
C HIS A 28 -15.27 -9.09 -4.37
N VAL A 29 -14.87 -9.65 -5.51
CA VAL A 29 -13.83 -9.12 -6.41
C VAL A 29 -14.34 -9.03 -7.84
N LEU A 30 -13.58 -8.39 -8.73
CA LEU A 30 -13.91 -8.23 -10.15
C LEU A 30 -15.29 -7.59 -10.33
N GLU A 31 -16.15 -8.14 -11.20
CA GLU A 31 -17.48 -7.61 -11.48
C GLU A 31 -18.34 -7.42 -10.23
N ARG A 32 -18.20 -8.28 -9.22
CA ARG A 32 -18.95 -8.13 -7.97
C ARG A 32 -18.59 -6.84 -7.23
N ASN A 33 -17.34 -6.40 -7.33
CA ASN A 33 -16.89 -5.12 -6.79
C ASN A 33 -16.81 -4.04 -7.86
N THR A 34 -17.45 -4.16 -9.02
CA THR A 34 -17.36 -3.15 -10.09
C THR A 34 -18.72 -2.47 -10.31
N ARG A 35 -18.75 -1.15 -10.20
CA ARG A 35 -19.82 -0.29 -10.70
C ARG A 35 -19.35 0.44 -11.95
N ARG A 36 -20.27 0.84 -12.83
CA ARG A 36 -19.96 1.62 -14.02
C ARG A 36 -20.69 2.96 -14.00
N ASP A 37 -20.03 4.01 -14.47
CA ASP A 37 -20.68 5.31 -14.69
C ASP A 37 -21.42 5.34 -16.04
N SER A 38 -21.99 6.50 -16.38
CA SER A 38 -22.70 6.73 -17.63
C SER A 38 -21.84 6.57 -18.88
N ASP A 39 -20.52 6.76 -18.75
CA ASP A 39 -19.55 6.61 -19.84
C ASP A 39 -19.00 5.18 -19.92
N GLY A 40 -19.48 4.29 -19.04
CA GLY A 40 -19.09 2.88 -18.98
C GLY A 40 -17.76 2.62 -18.27
N LEU A 41 -17.13 3.64 -17.68
CA LEU A 41 -15.90 3.49 -16.91
C LEU A 41 -16.17 2.70 -15.63
N GLY A 42 -15.30 1.74 -15.34
CA GLY A 42 -15.44 0.85 -14.19
C GLY A 42 -14.73 1.41 -12.95
N TYR A 43 -15.43 1.38 -11.82
CA TYR A 43 -14.91 1.79 -10.51
C TYR A 43 -15.21 0.71 -9.48
N PRO A 44 -14.36 0.57 -8.45
CA PRO A 44 -14.71 -0.30 -7.34
C PRO A 44 -15.99 0.19 -6.62
N VAL A 45 -16.81 -0.74 -6.13
CA VAL A 45 -17.96 -0.42 -5.27
C VAL A 45 -17.47 0.08 -3.91
N PHE A 46 -16.41 -0.55 -3.37
CA PHE A 46 -15.66 -0.08 -2.20
C PHE A 46 -14.15 -0.28 -2.39
N HIS A 47 -13.36 0.62 -1.79
CA HIS A 47 -11.89 0.61 -1.87
C HIS A 47 -11.21 -0.05 -0.65
N GLY A 48 -11.95 -0.21 0.46
CA GLY A 48 -11.43 -0.75 1.70
C GLY A 48 -12.51 -1.48 2.49
N PHE A 49 -12.06 -2.29 3.45
CA PHE A 49 -12.91 -2.97 4.41
C PHE A 49 -12.20 -3.01 5.76
N ALA A 50 -12.97 -3.14 6.84
CA ALA A 50 -12.48 -3.40 8.17
C ALA A 50 -12.93 -4.79 8.63
N MET A 51 -12.17 -5.37 9.56
CA MET A 51 -12.47 -6.67 10.17
C MET A 51 -12.52 -6.51 11.69
N GLU A 52 -13.62 -6.93 12.30
CA GLU A 52 -13.71 -7.08 13.74
C GLU A 52 -13.01 -8.37 14.15
N THR A 53 -11.84 -8.25 14.76
CA THR A 53 -11.01 -9.41 15.14
C THR A 53 -11.65 -10.31 16.19
N ALA A 54 -12.55 -9.78 17.03
CA ALA A 54 -13.20 -10.55 18.09
C ALA A 54 -14.22 -11.56 17.55
N ASN A 55 -14.86 -11.29 16.41
CA ASN A 55 -15.93 -12.13 15.87
C ASN A 55 -15.77 -12.49 14.38
N GLY A 56 -14.75 -11.94 13.71
CA GLY A 56 -14.46 -12.20 12.29
C GLY A 56 -15.37 -11.50 11.29
N SER A 57 -16.22 -10.55 11.73
CA SER A 57 -17.11 -9.80 10.82
C SER A 57 -16.30 -8.88 9.91
N VAL A 58 -16.68 -8.82 8.64
CA VAL A 58 -16.05 -7.98 7.62
C VAL A 58 -17.08 -7.02 7.03
N PHE A 59 -16.73 -5.75 6.91
CA PHE A 59 -17.63 -4.71 6.37
C PHE A 59 -16.85 -3.67 5.55
N PRO A 60 -17.44 -3.10 4.49
CA PRO A 60 -16.83 -2.00 3.75
C PRO A 60 -16.49 -0.81 4.66
N ALA A 61 -15.33 -0.21 4.45
CA ALA A 61 -14.84 0.90 5.25
C ALA A 61 -13.93 1.83 4.43
N SER A 62 -13.85 3.09 4.87
CA SER A 62 -12.95 4.09 4.33
C SER A 62 -12.05 4.60 5.46
N PHE A 63 -10.81 4.95 5.12
CA PHE A 63 -9.76 5.31 6.07
C PHE A 63 -9.18 6.65 5.64
N ASP A 64 -9.43 7.69 6.43
CA ASP A 64 -8.86 9.03 6.21
C ASP A 64 -7.46 9.13 6.80
N GLU A 65 -6.82 10.29 6.65
CA GLU A 65 -5.46 10.55 7.14
C GLU A 65 -5.29 10.32 8.65
N THR A 66 -6.35 10.48 9.44
CA THR A 66 -6.31 10.35 10.91
C THR A 66 -6.25 8.88 11.37
N THR A 67 -6.68 7.97 10.50
CA THR A 67 -6.66 6.51 10.77
C THR A 67 -5.38 5.83 10.30
N ARG A 68 -4.50 6.57 9.60
CA ARG A 68 -3.26 6.02 9.06
C ARG A 68 -2.29 5.71 10.21
N CYS A 69 -1.92 4.44 10.34
CA CYS A 69 -0.98 3.97 11.35
C CYS A 69 0.41 4.63 11.20
N PRO A 70 1.28 4.56 12.23
CA PRO A 70 2.56 5.27 12.28
C PRO A 70 3.41 5.15 11.02
N ASP A 71 4.17 6.22 10.76
CA ASP A 71 5.17 6.26 9.70
C ASP A 71 4.59 5.90 8.32
N GLU A 72 3.32 6.26 8.09
CA GLU A 72 2.59 5.92 6.86
C GLU A 72 3.37 6.29 5.58
N LEU A 73 3.97 7.48 5.53
CA LEU A 73 4.75 7.92 4.37
C LEU A 73 5.98 7.03 4.13
N VAL A 74 6.71 6.69 5.20
CA VAL A 74 7.86 5.78 5.11
C VAL A 74 7.41 4.40 4.66
N ARG A 75 6.29 3.88 5.19
CA ARG A 75 5.73 2.59 4.79
C ARG A 75 5.31 2.57 3.31
N ARG A 76 4.75 3.66 2.79
CA ARG A 76 4.47 3.78 1.35
C ARG A 76 5.75 3.77 0.50
N ILE A 77 6.77 4.50 0.92
CA ILE A 77 8.07 4.51 0.24
C ILE A 77 8.67 3.10 0.24
N ARG A 78 8.56 2.35 1.34
CA ARG A 78 9.01 0.95 1.42
C ARG A 78 8.37 0.09 0.34
N VAL A 79 7.06 0.21 0.11
CA VAL A 79 6.35 -0.53 -0.95
C VAL A 79 6.87 -0.16 -2.34
N SER A 80 7.09 1.14 -2.61
CA SER A 80 7.64 1.56 -3.91
C SER A 80 9.10 1.14 -4.08
N ALA A 81 9.89 1.12 -3.01
CA ALA A 81 11.31 0.84 -3.05
C ALA A 81 11.66 -0.66 -3.05
N SER A 82 10.79 -1.52 -2.52
CA SER A 82 11.05 -2.95 -2.33
C SER A 82 11.30 -3.74 -3.60
N PHE A 83 10.92 -3.22 -4.77
CA PHE A 83 11.20 -3.86 -6.05
C PHE A 83 12.69 -3.83 -6.44
N GLU A 84 13.47 -2.91 -5.86
CA GLU A 84 14.91 -2.78 -6.12
C GLU A 84 15.78 -3.16 -4.92
N ASP A 85 15.17 -3.36 -3.75
CA ASP A 85 15.91 -3.76 -2.56
C ASP A 85 16.14 -5.29 -2.57
N PRO A 86 17.40 -5.76 -2.63
CA PRO A 86 17.72 -7.19 -2.65
C PRO A 86 17.20 -7.94 -1.42
N ASP A 87 17.11 -7.27 -0.26
CA ASP A 87 16.65 -7.90 0.99
C ASP A 87 15.13 -8.08 1.04
N SER A 88 14.39 -7.38 0.16
CA SER A 88 12.93 -7.30 0.17
C SER A 88 12.25 -7.74 -1.14
N ILE A 89 13.02 -8.03 -2.19
CA ILE A 89 12.47 -8.45 -3.48
C ILE A 89 11.59 -9.70 -3.33
N ASN A 90 10.40 -9.66 -3.94
CA ASN A 90 9.38 -10.72 -3.87
C ASN A 90 8.89 -11.08 -2.46
N ARG A 91 9.05 -10.19 -1.47
CA ARG A 91 8.56 -10.39 -0.11
C ARG A 91 7.38 -9.48 0.19
N LEU A 92 6.40 -10.02 0.92
CA LEU A 92 5.40 -9.19 1.58
C LEU A 92 6.08 -8.44 2.74
N LEU A 93 5.88 -7.12 2.78
CA LEU A 93 6.52 -6.27 3.78
C LEU A 93 5.69 -6.26 5.06
N ASP A 94 6.02 -7.12 6.01
CA ASP A 94 5.42 -7.08 7.34
C ASP A 94 5.78 -5.76 8.06
N THR A 95 4.84 -5.27 8.86
CA THR A 95 4.96 -4.02 9.62
C THR A 95 4.43 -4.10 11.05
N TYR A 96 3.81 -5.21 11.47
CA TYR A 96 3.15 -5.27 12.77
C TYR A 96 3.48 -6.56 13.53
N ASP A 97 4.06 -6.40 14.72
CA ASP A 97 4.38 -7.48 15.65
C ASP A 97 3.17 -7.70 16.56
N THR A 98 2.38 -8.73 16.23
CA THR A 98 1.14 -9.09 16.95
C THR A 98 1.40 -9.59 18.36
N LEU A 99 2.58 -10.16 18.63
CA LEU A 99 2.93 -10.67 19.96
C LEU A 99 3.22 -9.53 20.93
N CYS A 100 3.77 -8.42 20.44
CA CYS A 100 4.18 -7.29 21.26
C CYS A 100 3.30 -6.02 21.07
N ASP A 101 2.19 -6.11 20.35
CA ASP A 101 1.31 -4.98 19.97
C ASP A 101 2.08 -3.72 19.55
N ARG A 102 2.89 -3.84 18.49
CA ARG A 102 3.73 -2.72 18.02
C ARG A 102 3.95 -2.75 16.53
N PHE A 103 4.07 -1.58 15.93
CA PHE A 103 4.60 -1.45 14.58
C PHE A 103 6.12 -1.62 14.59
N VAL A 104 6.62 -2.47 13.70
CA VAL A 104 8.05 -2.66 13.45
C VAL A 104 8.30 -2.44 11.97
N ILE A 105 8.84 -1.27 11.64
CA ILE A 105 9.12 -0.89 10.27
C ILE A 105 10.58 -1.18 10.01
N THR A 106 10.84 -2.26 9.27
CA THR A 106 12.21 -2.66 8.93
C THR A 106 12.81 -1.71 7.88
N PRO A 107 14.13 -1.52 7.89
CA PRO A 107 14.81 -0.69 6.89
C PRO A 107 14.48 -1.12 5.47
N ILE A 108 14.40 -0.14 4.59
CA ILE A 108 14.44 -0.32 3.14
C ILE A 108 15.52 0.58 2.59
N THR A 109 16.20 0.14 1.55
CA THR A 109 17.12 0.98 0.79
C THR A 109 16.40 1.53 -0.44
N TRP A 110 16.52 2.83 -0.69
CA TRP A 110 16.15 3.39 -1.99
C TRP A 110 17.37 3.77 -2.79
N THR A 111 17.30 3.49 -4.09
CA THR A 111 18.43 3.65 -5.00
C THR A 111 18.52 5.07 -5.53
N ILE A 112 19.69 5.44 -6.08
CA ILE A 112 19.84 6.71 -6.79
C ILE A 112 18.90 6.80 -8.01
N ARG A 113 18.49 5.66 -8.57
CA ARG A 113 17.52 5.57 -9.66
C ARG A 113 16.16 6.06 -9.20
N GLN A 114 15.69 5.61 -8.03
CA GLN A 114 14.41 6.05 -7.45
C GLN A 114 14.41 7.55 -7.14
N LYS A 115 15.54 8.10 -6.66
CA LYS A 115 15.69 9.55 -6.49
C LYS A 115 15.62 10.31 -7.81
N ARG A 116 16.26 9.80 -8.87
CA ARG A 116 16.16 10.39 -10.23
C ARG A 116 14.73 10.33 -10.76
N THR A 117 14.03 9.21 -10.56
CA THR A 117 12.62 9.09 -10.91
C THR A 117 11.78 10.11 -10.15
N ALA A 118 11.97 10.27 -8.85
CA ALA A 118 11.28 11.30 -8.07
C ALA A 118 11.52 12.72 -8.62
N LEU A 119 12.77 13.06 -8.98
CA LEU A 119 13.10 14.36 -9.60
C LEU A 119 12.39 14.56 -10.95
N MET A 120 12.28 13.52 -11.78
CA MET A 120 11.54 13.59 -13.05
C MET A 120 10.04 13.77 -12.85
N LEU A 121 9.47 13.15 -11.83
CA LEU A 121 8.03 13.19 -11.55
C LEU A 121 7.59 14.49 -10.87
N ARG A 122 8.49 15.18 -10.15
CA ARG A 122 8.16 16.35 -9.30
C ARG A 122 7.35 17.42 -10.03
N ASP A 123 7.74 17.74 -11.25
CA ASP A 123 7.21 18.89 -12.00
C ASP A 123 6.06 18.50 -12.95
N LEU A 124 5.57 17.25 -12.88
CA LEU A 124 4.42 16.78 -13.66
C LEU A 124 3.11 17.38 -13.13
N SER A 125 2.15 17.57 -14.03
CA SER A 125 0.77 17.89 -13.69
C SER A 125 0.07 16.71 -12.99
N ASP A 126 -1.06 16.98 -12.32
CA ASP A 126 -1.83 15.94 -11.63
C ASP A 126 -2.35 14.87 -12.59
N ALA A 127 -2.73 15.26 -13.81
CA ALA A 127 -3.16 14.33 -14.85
C ALA A 127 -2.01 13.42 -15.30
N GLU A 128 -0.82 13.97 -15.53
CA GLU A 128 0.37 13.19 -15.88
C GLU A 128 0.79 12.26 -14.74
N MET A 129 0.73 12.74 -13.50
CA MET A 129 0.99 11.95 -12.29
C MET A 129 0.06 10.74 -12.19
N LEU A 130 -1.25 10.94 -12.39
CA LEU A 130 -2.21 9.84 -12.44
C LEU A 130 -1.86 8.85 -13.54
N GLN A 131 -1.63 9.32 -14.76
CA GLN A 131 -1.36 8.44 -15.91
C GLN A 131 -0.07 7.62 -15.75
N ILE A 132 0.97 8.19 -15.14
CA ILE A 132 2.28 7.54 -14.99
C ILE A 132 2.35 6.66 -13.74
N CYS A 133 1.73 7.07 -12.63
CA CYS A 133 1.93 6.43 -11.33
C CYS A 133 0.78 5.48 -10.93
N SER A 134 -0.41 5.59 -11.53
CA SER A 134 -1.57 4.75 -11.20
C SER A 134 -1.72 3.55 -12.12
N THR A 135 -2.21 2.44 -11.58
CA THR A 135 -2.68 1.29 -12.37
C THR A 135 -4.09 1.46 -12.92
N SER A 136 -4.83 2.46 -12.44
CA SER A 136 -6.21 2.76 -12.82
C SER A 136 -6.52 4.26 -12.67
N PRO A 137 -5.98 5.13 -13.55
CA PRO A 137 -5.99 6.58 -13.38
C PRO A 137 -7.36 7.23 -13.13
N HIS A 138 -8.43 6.65 -13.69
CA HIS A 138 -9.79 7.14 -13.52
C HIS A 138 -10.43 6.72 -12.18
N ALA A 139 -9.93 5.67 -11.54
CA ALA A 139 -10.54 5.05 -10.37
C ALA A 139 -9.77 5.30 -9.06
N GLU A 140 -8.77 6.17 -9.06
CA GLU A 140 -7.99 6.50 -7.86
C GLU A 140 -8.77 7.37 -6.87
N SER A 141 -8.36 7.33 -5.61
CA SER A 141 -8.83 8.28 -4.59
C SER A 141 -8.43 9.72 -4.95
N PRO A 142 -9.23 10.74 -4.59
CA PRO A 142 -8.85 12.15 -4.73
C PRO A 142 -7.50 12.50 -4.08
N GLU A 143 -7.09 11.75 -3.06
CA GLU A 143 -5.82 11.95 -2.33
C GLU A 143 -4.61 11.30 -3.02
N PHE A 144 -4.80 10.57 -4.13
CA PHE A 144 -3.73 9.79 -4.75
C PHE A 144 -2.53 10.66 -5.14
N VAL A 145 -2.78 11.74 -5.90
CA VAL A 145 -1.70 12.60 -6.41
C VAL A 145 -0.95 13.29 -5.26
N GLU A 146 -1.66 13.78 -4.25
CA GLU A 146 -1.04 14.40 -3.08
C GLU A 146 -0.16 13.39 -2.32
N ASN A 147 -0.63 12.16 -2.13
CA ASN A 147 0.17 11.10 -1.52
C ASN A 147 1.43 10.78 -2.35
N GLU A 148 1.34 10.77 -3.69
CA GLU A 148 2.51 10.58 -4.56
C GLU A 148 3.50 11.75 -4.46
N ARG A 149 3.02 13.00 -4.43
CA ARG A 149 3.86 14.19 -4.24
C ARG A 149 4.60 14.16 -2.92
N ARG A 150 3.94 13.76 -1.83
CA ARG A 150 4.59 13.60 -0.51
C ARG A 150 5.73 12.58 -0.53
N LYS A 151 5.58 11.46 -1.26
CA LYS A 151 6.67 10.48 -1.45
C LYS A 151 7.82 11.05 -2.26
N ILE A 152 7.52 11.75 -3.35
CA ILE A 152 8.51 12.40 -4.22
C ILE A 152 9.35 13.39 -3.42
N GLU A 153 8.70 14.31 -2.70
CA GLU A 153 9.39 15.32 -1.89
C GLU A 153 10.26 14.69 -0.81
N TYR A 154 9.79 13.60 -0.18
CA TYR A 154 10.60 12.85 0.78
C TYR A 154 11.88 12.28 0.15
N LEU A 155 11.76 11.59 -0.98
CA LEU A 155 12.90 10.99 -1.69
C LEU A 155 13.90 12.04 -2.20
N ILE A 156 13.42 13.23 -2.56
CA ILE A 156 14.29 14.35 -2.97
C ILE A 156 15.02 14.93 -1.76
N ARG A 157 14.30 15.18 -0.66
CA ARG A 157 14.82 15.79 0.56
C ARG A 157 15.91 14.96 1.22
N TYR A 158 15.68 13.67 1.41
CA TYR A 158 16.63 12.78 2.09
C TYR A 158 17.67 12.23 1.09
N ARG A 159 18.95 12.24 1.47
CA ARG A 159 20.05 11.81 0.59
C ARG A 159 20.15 10.29 0.48
N GLY A 160 19.74 9.58 1.51
CA GLY A 160 19.77 8.13 1.59
C GLY A 160 18.86 7.60 2.69
N PHE A 161 18.66 6.29 2.70
CA PHE A 161 17.79 5.63 3.67
C PHE A 161 18.33 5.72 5.11
N GLU A 162 19.62 5.99 5.27
CA GLU A 162 20.32 6.08 6.55
C GLU A 162 19.79 7.21 7.42
N GLU A 163 19.22 8.27 6.82
CA GLU A 163 18.57 9.35 7.57
C GLU A 163 17.24 8.90 8.19
N THR A 164 16.54 7.98 7.53
CA THR A 164 15.26 7.41 8.00
C THR A 164 15.47 6.21 8.91
N PHE A 165 16.46 5.37 8.59
CA PHE A 165 16.86 4.17 9.33
C PHE A 165 18.35 4.25 9.74
N PRO A 166 18.69 5.07 10.75
CA PRO A 166 20.05 5.18 11.26
C PRO A 166 20.61 3.82 11.65
N TRP A 167 21.80 3.50 11.15
CA TRP A 167 22.47 2.21 11.36
C TRP A 167 21.62 0.98 11.00
N LYS A 168 20.74 1.09 10.00
CA LYS A 168 19.79 0.02 9.60
C LYS A 168 18.93 -0.48 10.77
N ARG A 169 18.59 0.39 11.72
CA ARG A 169 17.70 0.02 12.84
C ARG A 169 16.24 0.12 12.43
N ASN A 170 15.43 -0.81 12.92
CA ASN A 170 13.98 -0.78 12.78
C ASN A 170 13.41 0.47 13.48
N ARG A 171 12.34 1.02 12.91
CA ARG A 171 11.53 2.05 13.57
C ARG A 171 10.38 1.35 14.27
N VAL A 172 10.29 1.53 15.59
CA VAL A 172 9.37 0.78 16.45
C VAL A 172 8.39 1.74 17.11
N PHE A 173 7.10 1.47 16.99
CA PHE A 173 6.02 2.28 17.56
C PHE A 173 5.14 1.38 18.42
N GLY A 174 5.15 1.62 19.73
CA GLY A 174 4.27 0.94 20.68
C GLY A 174 3.03 1.77 20.96
N ARG A 175 1.94 1.10 21.34
CA ARG A 175 0.70 1.77 21.72
C ARG A 175 0.88 2.52 23.05
N ARG A 176 0.33 3.73 23.14
CA ARG A 176 0.23 4.53 24.35
C ARG A 176 -0.98 4.10 25.18
N GLU A 177 -1.02 4.52 26.45
CA GLU A 177 -2.13 4.22 27.36
C GLU A 177 -3.49 4.73 26.85
N ASP A 178 -3.51 5.81 26.07
CA ASP A 178 -4.72 6.38 25.46
C ASP A 178 -5.15 5.67 24.15
N GLY A 179 -4.48 4.58 23.79
CA GLY A 179 -4.78 3.77 22.61
C GLY A 179 -4.18 4.30 21.30
N ARG A 180 -3.56 5.48 21.30
CA ARG A 180 -2.82 6.03 20.14
C ARG A 180 -1.45 5.39 20.00
N TRP A 181 -0.83 5.59 18.84
CA TRP A 181 0.52 5.12 18.55
C TRP A 181 1.60 6.16 18.85
#